data_AF-A0A920BK77-F1
#
_entry.id   AF-A0A920BK77-F1
#
_cell.length_a   1.000
_cell.length_b   1.000
_cell.length_c   1.000
_cell.angle_alpha   90.00
_cell.angle_beta   90.00
_cell.angle_gamma   90.00
#
_symmetry.space_group_name_H-M   'P 1'
#
loop_
_entity.id
_entity.type
_entity.pdbx_description
1 polymer ?
#
loop_
_entity_poly.entity_id
_entity_poly.type
_entity_poly.pdbx_seq_one_letter_code
_entity_poly.pdbx_strand_id
1 'polypeptide(L)'
;MDTALREYPEIVRAYFGKVIPSNDNKFSALNSAVWSGGSFIYVPEGVEVEMPLQAYFRINAENMGQFERTLIIADKGSKVHYIEGCSAPVYSTDSLHSAVVEIVVKESARVTYTTIQNWSNNVFNLVTKRAVVEAEGHMEWIDGNIGSRLTMKYPAVVMVGPKASGEVLSVAYAGEGQHQDAGAKMTHAAPETTSKIVSKSISKDGGDLATAASPGRR
;
A
#
# COMPACT_ATOMS: atom_id res chain seq x y z
N MET A 1 -13.21 -3.11 -6.83
CA MET A 1 -13.63 -1.74 -6.50
C MET A 1 -14.89 -1.35 -7.28
N ASP A 2 -14.94 -1.51 -8.61
CA ASP A 2 -16.11 -1.13 -9.42
C ASP A 2 -17.44 -1.77 -8.97
N THR A 3 -17.42 -3.06 -8.65
CA THR A 3 -18.60 -3.77 -8.10
C THR A 3 -19.04 -3.16 -6.76
N ALA A 4 -18.10 -2.84 -5.87
CA ALA A 4 -18.41 -2.27 -4.57
C ALA A 4 -19.03 -0.86 -4.68
N LEU A 5 -18.60 -0.04 -5.65
CA LEU A 5 -19.23 1.24 -5.92
C LEU A 5 -20.69 1.11 -6.37
N ARG A 6 -21.04 0.03 -7.08
CA ARG A 6 -22.40 -0.22 -7.55
C ARG A 6 -23.29 -0.83 -6.47
N GLU A 7 -22.76 -1.81 -5.73
CA GLU A 7 -23.53 -2.61 -4.77
C GLU A 7 -23.52 -2.04 -3.35
N TYR A 8 -22.44 -1.37 -2.95
CA TYR A 8 -22.25 -0.81 -1.59
C TYR A 8 -21.82 0.67 -1.63
N PRO A 9 -22.52 1.54 -2.38
CA PRO A 9 -22.10 2.92 -2.60
C PRO A 9 -21.95 3.73 -1.30
N GLU A 10 -22.81 3.48 -0.31
CA GLU A 10 -22.78 4.23 0.96
C GLU A 10 -21.49 3.97 1.75
N ILE A 11 -21.05 2.70 1.82
CA ILE A 11 -19.81 2.35 2.51
C ILE A 11 -18.62 2.93 1.75
N VAL A 12 -18.57 2.73 0.42
CA VAL A 12 -17.45 3.24 -0.38
C VAL A 12 -17.37 4.77 -0.26
N ARG A 13 -18.48 5.49 -0.37
CA ARG A 13 -18.52 6.95 -0.27
C ARG A 13 -18.05 7.48 1.08
N ALA A 14 -18.29 6.74 2.17
CA ALA A 14 -17.85 7.14 3.50
C ALA A 14 -16.32 7.18 3.64
N TYR A 15 -15.59 6.31 2.93
CA TYR A 15 -14.15 6.10 3.12
C TYR A 15 -13.27 6.47 1.91
N PHE A 16 -13.81 6.40 0.69
CA PHE A 16 -13.05 6.62 -0.54
C PHE A 16 -12.41 8.02 -0.58
N GLY A 17 -11.09 8.08 -0.77
CA GLY A 17 -10.34 9.33 -0.86
C GLY A 17 -10.24 10.10 0.46
N LYS A 18 -10.59 9.49 1.60
CA LYS A 18 -10.47 10.13 2.92
C LYS A 18 -9.07 9.98 3.50
N VAL A 19 -8.40 8.87 3.22
CA VAL A 19 -7.04 8.60 3.69
C VAL A 19 -6.02 9.17 2.71
N ILE A 20 -6.27 8.99 1.41
CA ILE A 20 -5.46 9.56 0.33
C ILE A 20 -6.38 10.39 -0.59
N PRO A 21 -6.53 11.69 -0.31
CA PRO A 21 -7.29 12.60 -1.16
C PRO A 21 -6.75 12.66 -2.58
N SER A 22 -7.61 13.05 -3.53
CA SER A 22 -7.21 13.20 -4.94
C SER A 22 -6.13 14.25 -5.17
N ASN A 23 -5.94 15.19 -4.24
CA ASN A 23 -4.90 16.22 -4.31
C ASN A 23 -3.68 15.93 -3.42
N ASP A 24 -3.54 14.71 -2.91
CA ASP A 24 -2.42 14.33 -2.02
C ASP A 24 -1.05 14.48 -2.70
N ASN A 25 -0.96 14.03 -3.95
CA ASN A 25 0.20 14.20 -4.82
C ASN A 25 -0.18 14.00 -6.29
N LYS A 26 0.72 14.35 -7.22
CA LYS A 26 0.47 14.28 -8.67
C LYS A 26 0.00 12.90 -9.16
N PHE A 27 0.52 11.82 -8.58
CA PHE A 27 0.21 10.45 -8.97
C PHE A 27 -1.11 9.97 -8.37
N SER A 28 -1.41 10.35 -7.13
CA SER A 28 -2.73 10.12 -6.53
C SER A 28 -3.85 10.87 -7.27
N ALA A 29 -3.56 12.06 -7.81
CA ALA A 29 -4.49 12.83 -8.62
C ALA A 29 -4.79 12.13 -9.94
N LEU A 30 -3.74 11.68 -10.63
CA LEU A 30 -3.87 10.88 -11.84
C LEU A 30 -4.66 9.60 -11.56
N ASN A 31 -4.25 8.81 -10.56
CA ASN A 31 -4.98 7.60 -10.16
C ASN A 31 -6.45 7.91 -9.88
N SER A 32 -6.76 8.92 -9.07
CA SER A 32 -8.15 9.25 -8.73
C SER A 32 -9.00 9.63 -9.95
N ALA A 33 -8.38 10.18 -11.01
CA ALA A 33 -9.08 10.56 -12.24
C ALA A 33 -9.32 9.38 -13.20
N VAL A 34 -8.40 8.41 -13.27
CA VAL A 34 -8.40 7.36 -14.31
C VAL A 34 -8.35 5.93 -13.77
N TRP A 35 -8.48 5.74 -12.45
CA TRP A 35 -8.41 4.40 -11.86
C TRP A 35 -9.46 3.47 -12.48
N SER A 36 -9.06 2.22 -12.65
CA SER A 36 -9.91 1.16 -13.19
C SER A 36 -9.55 -0.13 -12.46
N GLY A 37 -10.53 -0.74 -11.79
CA GLY A 37 -10.31 -1.93 -10.99
C GLY A 37 -9.69 -1.67 -9.60
N GLY A 38 -9.02 -2.67 -9.04
CA GLY A 38 -8.53 -2.68 -7.66
C GLY A 38 -9.49 -3.35 -6.68
N SER A 39 -9.10 -3.41 -5.41
CA SER A 39 -9.79 -4.22 -4.38
C SER A 39 -10.62 -3.35 -3.43
N PHE A 40 -11.79 -3.84 -3.05
CA PHE A 40 -12.57 -3.28 -1.94
C PHE A 40 -12.84 -4.38 -0.93
N ILE A 41 -12.45 -4.16 0.32
CA ILE A 41 -12.59 -5.13 1.41
C ILE A 41 -13.19 -4.40 2.61
N TYR A 42 -14.31 -4.91 3.10
CA TYR A 42 -14.90 -4.51 4.37
C TYR A 42 -14.97 -5.75 5.27
N VAL A 43 -14.35 -5.67 6.45
CA VAL A 43 -14.34 -6.74 7.45
C VAL A 43 -15.20 -6.31 8.63
N PRO A 44 -16.34 -6.96 8.89
CA PRO A 44 -17.27 -6.54 9.95
C PRO A 44 -16.68 -6.65 11.36
N GLU A 45 -17.35 -6.02 12.32
CA GLU A 45 -16.96 -6.01 13.73
C GLU A 45 -16.77 -7.43 14.28
N GLY A 46 -15.65 -7.64 14.98
CA GLY A 46 -15.29 -8.91 15.62
C GLY A 46 -14.96 -10.07 14.67
N VAL A 47 -15.00 -9.86 13.35
CA VAL A 47 -14.70 -10.92 12.38
C VAL A 47 -13.20 -11.09 12.21
N GLU A 48 -12.71 -12.32 12.41
CA GLU A 48 -11.36 -12.74 12.03
C GLU A 48 -11.41 -13.54 10.73
N VAL A 49 -10.75 -13.04 9.70
CA VAL A 49 -10.58 -13.75 8.42
C VAL A 49 -9.45 -14.77 8.59
N GLU A 50 -9.80 -16.06 8.68
CA GLU A 50 -8.84 -17.14 8.99
C GLU A 50 -7.76 -17.31 7.91
N MET A 51 -8.12 -17.14 6.64
CA MET A 51 -7.21 -17.31 5.51
C MET A 51 -6.88 -15.95 4.87
N PRO A 52 -5.62 -15.71 4.46
CA PRO A 52 -5.28 -14.47 3.78
C PRO A 52 -6.10 -14.28 2.50
N LEU A 53 -6.64 -13.07 2.33
CA LEU A 53 -7.27 -12.66 1.09
C LEU A 53 -6.17 -12.35 0.08
N GLN A 54 -6.19 -12.99 -1.09
CA GLN A 54 -5.16 -12.79 -2.09
C GLN A 54 -5.74 -12.14 -3.35
N ALA A 55 -5.15 -11.02 -3.76
CA ALA A 55 -5.33 -10.45 -5.08
C ALA A 55 -4.02 -10.58 -5.87
N TYR A 56 -4.12 -11.03 -7.10
CA TYR A 56 -2.99 -11.12 -8.02
C TYR A 56 -3.25 -10.24 -9.23
N PHE A 57 -2.47 -9.19 -9.37
CA PHE A 57 -2.52 -8.30 -10.52
C PHE A 57 -1.45 -8.70 -11.53
N ARG A 58 -1.88 -9.04 -12.75
CA ARG A 58 -1.00 -9.41 -13.85
C ARG A 58 -1.15 -8.41 -14.99
N ILE A 59 -0.05 -7.79 -15.40
CA ILE A 59 -0.04 -6.89 -16.58
C ILE A 59 -0.08 -7.76 -17.85
N ASN A 60 -1.21 -7.76 -18.55
CA ASN A 60 -1.44 -8.59 -19.74
C ASN A 60 -1.49 -7.80 -21.07
N ALA A 61 -1.31 -6.47 -21.06
CA ALA A 61 -1.42 -5.64 -22.26
C ALA A 61 -0.26 -4.66 -22.41
N GLU A 62 0.28 -4.56 -23.63
CA GLU A 62 1.27 -3.55 -24.03
C GLU A 62 0.70 -2.14 -23.88
N ASN A 63 1.53 -1.17 -23.44
CA ASN A 63 1.19 0.25 -23.33
C ASN A 63 0.04 0.64 -22.38
N MET A 64 -0.34 -0.19 -21.40
CA MET A 64 -1.35 0.20 -20.40
C MET A 64 -0.70 0.69 -19.09
N GLY A 65 -1.02 1.93 -18.70
CA GLY A 65 -0.81 2.37 -17.32
C GLY A 65 -1.75 1.63 -16.37
N GLN A 66 -1.22 1.05 -15.29
CA GLN A 66 -2.01 0.37 -14.28
C GLN A 66 -2.33 1.34 -13.14
N PHE A 67 -3.60 1.72 -13.06
CA PHE A 67 -4.14 2.63 -12.05
C PHE A 67 -5.16 1.89 -11.20
N GLU A 68 -4.67 1.10 -10.25
CA GLU A 68 -5.54 0.39 -9.32
C GLU A 68 -5.74 1.19 -8.03
N ARG A 69 -6.93 1.03 -7.44
CA ARG A 69 -7.22 1.61 -6.14
C ARG A 69 -7.76 0.54 -5.20
N THR A 70 -7.06 0.35 -4.09
CA THR A 70 -7.43 -0.60 -3.04
C THR A 70 -7.94 0.17 -1.83
N LEU A 71 -9.11 -0.21 -1.33
CA LEU A 71 -9.71 0.33 -0.11
C LEU A 71 -10.06 -0.83 0.83
N ILE A 72 -9.45 -0.83 2.01
CA ILE A 72 -9.68 -1.83 3.05
C ILE A 72 -10.19 -1.14 4.31
N ILE A 73 -11.32 -1.62 4.84
CA ILE A 73 -11.89 -1.18 6.10
C ILE A 73 -11.98 -2.40 7.01
N ALA A 74 -11.21 -2.38 8.09
CA ALA A 74 -11.26 -3.37 9.16
C ALA A 74 -12.02 -2.76 10.34
N ASP A 75 -13.26 -3.20 10.55
CA ASP A 75 -14.12 -2.68 11.62
C ASP A 75 -13.67 -3.13 13.01
N LYS A 76 -14.32 -2.62 14.07
CA LYS A 76 -13.90 -2.81 15.46
C LYS A 76 -13.56 -4.27 15.78
N GLY A 77 -12.38 -4.49 16.35
CA GLY A 77 -11.90 -5.83 16.75
C GLY A 77 -11.75 -6.85 15.62
N SER A 78 -11.87 -6.45 14.35
CA SER A 78 -11.73 -7.36 13.22
C SER A 78 -10.27 -7.64 12.90
N LYS A 79 -10.01 -8.73 12.17
CA LYS A 79 -8.66 -9.11 11.75
C LYS A 79 -8.65 -9.61 10.31
N VAL A 80 -7.72 -9.09 9.51
CA VAL A 80 -7.53 -9.50 8.12
C VAL A 80 -6.07 -9.46 7.70
N HIS A 81 -5.67 -10.47 6.93
CA HIS A 81 -4.42 -10.48 6.19
C HIS A 81 -4.75 -10.39 4.70
N TYR A 82 -4.26 -9.36 4.04
CA TYR A 82 -4.40 -9.18 2.60
C TYR A 82 -3.04 -9.30 1.92
N ILE A 83 -2.97 -10.08 0.84
CA ILE A 83 -1.78 -10.33 0.04
C ILE A 83 -2.01 -9.81 -1.37
N GLU A 84 -1.17 -8.89 -1.79
CA GLU A 84 -1.11 -8.33 -3.13
C GLU A 84 0.15 -8.86 -3.84
N GLY A 85 -0.06 -9.61 -4.92
CA GLY A 85 1.01 -10.05 -5.81
C GLY A 85 0.95 -9.29 -7.13
N CYS A 86 2.09 -8.75 -7.57
CA CYS A 86 2.21 -8.12 -8.87
C CYS A 86 3.33 -8.77 -9.69
N SER A 87 3.00 -9.30 -10.87
CA SER A 87 4.01 -9.73 -11.85
C SER A 87 3.71 -9.17 -13.24
N ALA A 88 4.77 -8.77 -13.94
CA ALA A 88 4.70 -8.36 -15.34
C ALA A 88 5.59 -9.27 -16.19
N PRO A 89 5.10 -9.81 -17.32
CA PRO A 89 5.94 -10.29 -18.40
C PRO A 89 6.90 -9.19 -18.89
N VAL A 90 8.03 -9.58 -19.48
CA VAL A 90 8.96 -8.64 -20.10
C VAL A 90 8.31 -8.06 -21.36
N TYR A 91 7.88 -6.80 -21.30
CA TYR A 91 7.42 -6.04 -22.48
C TYR A 91 8.50 -5.06 -22.92
N SER A 92 8.51 -4.69 -24.20
CA SER A 92 9.51 -3.80 -24.83
C SER A 92 9.26 -2.31 -24.55
N THR A 93 8.07 -1.93 -24.09
CA THR A 93 7.63 -0.54 -23.91
C THR A 93 7.53 -0.14 -22.44
N ASP A 94 8.02 1.05 -22.07
CA ASP A 94 7.92 1.58 -20.69
C ASP A 94 6.46 1.58 -20.19
N SER A 95 6.25 1.19 -18.93
CA SER A 95 4.91 1.07 -18.31
C SER A 95 4.86 1.79 -16.96
N LEU A 96 3.77 2.51 -16.69
CA LEU A 96 3.54 3.18 -15.42
C LEU A 96 2.58 2.36 -14.54
N HIS A 97 3.04 2.00 -13.35
CA HIS A 97 2.21 1.46 -12.29
C HIS A 97 2.04 2.54 -11.21
N SER A 98 0.81 3.02 -11.04
CA SER A 98 0.46 4.01 -10.03
C SER A 98 -0.76 3.58 -9.24
N ALA A 99 -0.51 2.79 -8.19
CA ALA A 99 -1.52 2.32 -7.27
C ALA A 99 -1.76 3.31 -6.11
N VAL A 100 -3.00 3.34 -5.64
CA VAL A 100 -3.40 3.99 -4.39
C VAL A 100 -3.99 2.95 -3.45
N VAL A 101 -3.46 2.86 -2.23
CA VAL A 101 -3.94 1.93 -1.20
C VAL A 101 -4.34 2.72 0.04
N GLU A 102 -5.63 2.67 0.36
CA GLU A 102 -6.24 3.28 1.55
C GLU A 102 -6.67 2.18 2.52
N ILE A 103 -6.20 2.25 3.77
CA ILE A 103 -6.60 1.31 4.82
C ILE A 103 -7.11 2.08 6.03
N VAL A 104 -8.26 1.65 6.54
CA VAL A 104 -8.85 2.15 7.78
C VAL A 104 -8.91 1.01 8.77
N VAL A 105 -8.15 1.15 9.86
CA VAL A 105 -8.10 0.18 10.97
C VAL A 105 -8.85 0.79 12.15
N LYS A 106 -10.06 0.29 12.39
CA LYS A 106 -10.92 0.76 13.49
C LYS A 106 -10.41 0.23 14.84
N GLU A 107 -11.06 0.66 15.92
CA GLU A 107 -10.68 0.32 17.30
C GLU A 107 -10.38 -1.18 17.47
N SER A 108 -9.23 -1.52 18.05
CA SER A 108 -8.77 -2.91 18.30
C SER A 108 -8.65 -3.81 17.05
N ALA A 109 -8.85 -3.28 15.84
CA ALA A 109 -8.73 -4.06 14.62
C ALA A 109 -7.27 -4.30 14.23
N ARG A 110 -7.01 -5.37 13.47
CA ARG A 110 -5.66 -5.76 13.03
C ARG A 110 -5.63 -6.01 11.53
N VAL A 111 -4.74 -5.32 10.82
CA VAL A 111 -4.55 -5.49 9.39
C VAL A 111 -3.09 -5.79 9.09
N THR A 112 -2.83 -6.91 8.42
CA THR A 112 -1.56 -7.18 7.76
C THR A 112 -1.75 -7.04 6.25
N TYR A 113 -0.92 -6.23 5.62
CA TYR A 113 -0.89 -6.06 4.17
C TYR A 113 0.46 -6.48 3.64
N THR A 114 0.49 -7.56 2.86
CA THR A 114 1.70 -8.06 2.23
C THR A 114 1.70 -7.71 0.74
N THR A 115 2.78 -7.08 0.27
CA THR A 115 3.03 -6.88 -1.16
C THR A 115 4.29 -7.62 -1.56
N ILE A 116 4.21 -8.46 -2.59
CA ILE A 116 5.39 -8.98 -3.28
C ILE A 116 5.31 -8.52 -4.74
N GLN A 117 6.23 -7.63 -5.12
CA GLN A 117 6.32 -7.14 -6.50
C GLN A 117 7.58 -7.72 -7.16
N ASN A 118 7.43 -8.16 -8.41
CA ASN A 118 8.54 -8.48 -9.29
C ASN A 118 8.24 -7.90 -10.68
N TRP A 119 8.70 -6.68 -10.90
CA TRP A 119 8.43 -5.93 -12.12
C TRP A 119 9.53 -6.12 -13.17
N SER A 120 9.18 -6.02 -14.45
CA SER A 120 10.18 -5.88 -15.51
C SER A 120 10.92 -4.53 -15.39
N ASN A 121 12.14 -4.46 -15.92
CA ASN A 121 13.05 -3.31 -15.75
C ASN A 121 12.61 -2.03 -16.50
N ASN A 122 11.50 -2.06 -17.23
CA ASN A 122 10.87 -0.95 -17.94
C ASN A 122 9.66 -0.36 -17.18
N VAL A 123 9.37 -0.85 -15.96
CA VAL A 123 8.25 -0.35 -15.15
C VAL A 123 8.67 0.82 -14.26
N PHE A 124 7.88 1.88 -14.24
CA PHE A 124 7.90 2.93 -13.22
C PHE A 124 6.85 2.62 -12.17
N ASN A 125 7.27 2.41 -10.92
CA ASN A 125 6.42 1.98 -9.81
C ASN A 125 6.26 3.13 -8.79
N LEU A 126 5.16 3.86 -8.90
CA LEU A 126 4.92 5.14 -8.22
C LEU A 126 3.63 5.06 -7.41
N VAL A 127 3.76 4.53 -6.19
CA VAL A 127 2.63 4.04 -5.39
C VAL A 127 2.44 4.87 -4.13
N THR A 128 1.19 5.20 -3.82
CA THR A 128 0.83 5.85 -2.55
C THR A 128 0.04 4.87 -1.68
N LYS A 129 0.63 4.41 -0.56
CA LYS A 129 -0.04 3.55 0.42
C LYS A 129 -0.13 4.27 1.77
N ARG A 130 -1.31 4.31 2.38
CA ARG A 130 -1.51 4.92 3.70
C ARG A 130 -2.62 4.22 4.47
N ALA A 131 -2.34 3.96 5.74
CA ALA A 131 -3.30 3.48 6.71
C ALA A 131 -3.60 4.55 7.77
N VAL A 132 -4.83 4.59 8.26
CA VAL A 132 -5.22 5.31 9.48
C VAL A 132 -5.60 4.28 10.53
N VAL A 133 -5.06 4.42 11.75
CA VAL A 133 -5.22 3.44 12.83
C VAL A 133 -5.82 4.11 14.06
N GLU A 134 -6.99 3.62 14.46
CA GLU A 134 -7.73 4.05 15.65
C GLU A 134 -7.24 3.33 16.92
N ALA A 135 -7.92 3.57 18.06
CA ALA A 135 -7.48 3.15 19.38
C ALA A 135 -7.17 1.64 19.46
N GLU A 136 -6.02 1.29 20.02
CA GLU A 136 -5.58 -0.11 20.20
C GLU A 136 -5.50 -0.94 18.90
N GLY A 137 -5.65 -0.30 17.74
CA GLY A 137 -5.52 -0.93 16.43
C GLY A 137 -4.08 -1.22 16.05
N HIS A 138 -3.90 -2.13 15.10
CA HIS A 138 -2.59 -2.52 14.59
C HIS A 138 -2.58 -2.59 13.06
N MET A 139 -1.60 -1.93 12.44
CA MET A 139 -1.34 -2.00 11.01
C MET A 139 0.06 -2.53 10.76
N GLU A 140 0.19 -3.54 9.89
CA GLU A 140 1.47 -4.09 9.47
C GLU A 140 1.59 -4.08 7.94
N TRP A 141 2.63 -3.43 7.43
CA TRP A 141 3.04 -3.51 6.04
C TRP A 141 4.21 -4.47 5.88
N ILE A 142 4.07 -5.45 5.00
CA ILE A 142 5.15 -6.38 4.61
C ILE A 142 5.41 -6.19 3.12
N ASP A 143 6.60 -5.71 2.76
CA ASP A 143 6.95 -5.37 1.38
C ASP A 143 8.18 -6.13 0.89
N GLY A 144 8.07 -6.77 -0.27
CA GLY A 144 9.19 -7.25 -1.08
C GLY A 144 9.27 -6.50 -2.40
N ASN A 145 10.31 -5.68 -2.58
CA ASN A 145 10.51 -4.80 -3.73
C ASN A 145 11.59 -5.35 -4.66
N ILE A 146 11.18 -5.96 -5.78
CA ILE A 146 12.07 -6.55 -6.78
C ILE A 146 11.67 -6.03 -8.17
N GLY A 147 12.66 -5.77 -9.03
CA GLY A 147 12.41 -5.33 -10.40
C GLY A 147 12.21 -3.83 -10.55
N SER A 148 11.55 -3.39 -11.63
CA SER A 148 11.27 -1.98 -12.01
C SER A 148 12.50 -1.17 -12.40
N ARG A 149 12.33 -0.19 -13.29
CA ARG A 149 13.35 0.81 -13.57
C ARG A 149 13.53 1.76 -12.41
N LEU A 150 12.39 2.25 -11.91
CA LEU A 150 12.31 3.23 -10.84
C LEU A 150 11.15 2.87 -9.93
N THR A 151 11.42 2.78 -8.64
CA THR A 151 10.39 2.66 -7.60
C THR A 151 10.47 3.87 -6.68
N MET A 152 9.31 4.45 -6.37
CA MET A 152 9.13 5.40 -5.28
C MET A 152 7.95 4.94 -4.42
N LYS A 153 8.22 4.44 -3.21
CA LYS A 153 7.18 3.89 -2.33
C LYS A 153 7.48 4.15 -0.85
N TYR A 154 6.52 4.76 -0.16
CA TYR A 154 6.58 5.00 1.28
C TYR A 154 5.25 4.64 1.94
N PRO A 155 5.00 3.37 2.30
CA PRO A 155 3.83 3.03 3.07
C PRO A 155 3.80 3.84 4.36
N ALA A 156 2.63 4.42 4.62
CA ALA A 156 2.43 5.31 5.75
C ALA A 156 1.43 4.73 6.74
N VAL A 157 1.66 4.96 8.03
CA VAL A 157 0.70 4.67 9.10
C VAL A 157 0.45 5.95 9.88
N VAL A 158 -0.80 6.38 9.96
CA VAL A 158 -1.24 7.52 10.78
C VAL A 158 -1.99 6.97 11.98
N MET A 159 -1.33 6.99 13.14
CA MET A 159 -1.85 6.47 14.39
C MET A 159 -2.61 7.58 15.13
N VAL A 160 -3.93 7.60 15.00
CA VAL A 160 -4.82 8.66 15.49
C VAL A 160 -5.54 8.29 16.79
N GLY A 161 -5.53 7.02 17.18
CA GLY A 161 -6.08 6.57 18.46
C GLY A 161 -5.01 6.22 19.50
N PRO A 162 -5.33 6.35 20.80
CA PRO A 162 -4.42 5.96 21.87
C PRO A 162 -3.99 4.50 21.72
N LYS A 163 -2.71 4.21 22.00
CA LYS A 163 -2.12 2.86 21.90
C LYS A 163 -2.18 2.21 20.52
N ALA A 164 -2.53 2.96 19.47
CA ALA A 164 -2.43 2.49 18.10
C ALA A 164 -0.97 2.14 17.74
N SER A 165 -0.79 1.14 16.90
CA SER A 165 0.54 0.67 16.50
C SER A 165 0.68 0.45 15.00
N GLY A 166 1.90 0.67 14.50
CA GLY A 166 2.24 0.52 13.08
C GLY A 166 3.59 -0.17 12.87
N GLU A 167 3.63 -1.19 12.03
CA GLU A 167 4.87 -1.87 11.62
C GLU A 167 5.07 -1.81 10.10
N VAL A 168 6.33 -1.64 9.69
CA VAL A 168 6.75 -1.84 8.30
C VAL A 168 7.95 -2.77 8.30
N LEU A 169 7.82 -3.90 7.61
CA LEU A 169 8.90 -4.79 7.23
C LEU A 169 9.10 -4.67 5.71
N SER A 170 10.25 -4.20 5.27
CA SER A 170 10.56 -4.00 3.86
C SER A 170 11.87 -4.67 3.48
N VAL A 171 11.86 -5.35 2.33
CA VAL A 171 13.04 -5.81 1.62
C VAL A 171 13.06 -5.17 0.24
N ALA A 172 14.21 -4.65 -0.18
CA ALA A 172 14.38 -4.06 -1.51
C ALA A 172 15.66 -4.56 -2.18
N TYR A 173 15.57 -4.83 -3.48
CA TYR A 173 16.70 -5.22 -4.33
C TYR A 173 16.80 -4.28 -5.54
N ALA A 174 17.99 -3.74 -5.78
CA ALA A 174 18.32 -2.94 -6.96
C ALA A 174 19.50 -3.56 -7.71
N GLY A 175 19.27 -3.97 -8.95
CA GLY A 175 20.29 -4.42 -9.91
C GLY A 175 20.68 -3.32 -10.91
N GLU A 176 21.40 -3.71 -11.96
CA GLU A 176 21.87 -2.80 -13.02
C GLU A 176 20.73 -1.93 -13.59
N GLY A 177 20.94 -0.61 -13.62
CA GLY A 177 19.99 0.36 -14.20
C GLY A 177 18.71 0.59 -13.39
N GLN A 178 18.58 -0.02 -12.20
CA GLN A 178 17.43 0.17 -11.32
C GLN A 178 17.68 1.26 -10.28
N HIS A 179 16.64 2.04 -9.96
CA HIS A 179 16.62 3.01 -8.88
C HIS A 179 15.46 2.71 -7.93
N GLN A 180 15.77 2.36 -6.68
CA GLN A 180 14.80 2.00 -5.65
C GLN A 180 14.80 3.05 -4.54
N ASP A 181 13.80 3.92 -4.54
CA ASP A 181 13.53 4.85 -3.44
C ASP A 181 12.36 4.32 -2.60
N ALA A 182 12.70 3.55 -1.58
CA ALA A 182 11.74 2.89 -0.72
C ALA A 182 11.84 3.43 0.71
N GLY A 183 10.75 3.38 1.45
CA GLY A 183 10.81 3.84 2.83
C GLY A 183 9.52 3.62 3.59
N ALA A 184 9.40 4.31 4.72
CA ALA A 184 8.22 4.23 5.58
C ALA A 184 7.98 5.56 6.29
N LYS A 185 6.70 5.87 6.53
CA LYS A 185 6.28 7.07 7.27
C LYS A 185 5.35 6.70 8.42
N MET A 186 5.75 7.01 9.65
CA MET A 186 4.97 6.72 10.85
C MET A 186 4.56 8.02 11.51
N THR A 187 3.27 8.34 11.54
CA THR A 187 2.76 9.57 12.19
C THR A 187 2.10 9.20 13.52
N HIS A 188 2.71 9.62 14.61
CA HIS A 188 2.20 9.47 15.97
C HIS A 188 1.31 10.67 16.32
N ALA A 189 -0.01 10.51 16.22
CA ALA A 189 -0.99 11.57 16.47
C ALA A 189 -1.84 11.36 17.73
N ALA A 190 -1.51 10.35 18.54
CA ALA A 190 -2.19 10.05 19.80
C ALA A 190 -1.20 9.50 20.87
N PRO A 191 -1.58 9.54 22.17
CA PRO A 191 -0.76 9.03 23.27
C PRO A 191 -0.45 7.54 23.15
N GLU A 192 0.69 7.13 23.69
CA GLU A 192 1.10 5.72 23.82
C GLU A 192 1.17 4.93 22.49
N THR A 193 1.25 5.65 21.36
CA THR A 193 1.40 5.02 20.05
C THR A 193 2.80 4.48 19.83
N THR A 194 2.91 3.33 19.16
CA THR A 194 4.20 2.66 18.93
C THR A 194 4.40 2.35 17.45
N SER A 195 5.64 2.44 16.96
CA SER A 195 5.95 2.00 15.60
C SER A 195 7.29 1.30 15.49
N LYS A 196 7.38 0.42 14.51
CA LYS A 196 8.60 -0.32 14.16
C LYS A 196 8.81 -0.30 12.66
N ILE A 197 10.02 0.03 12.24
CA ILE A 197 10.42 0.01 10.83
C ILE A 197 11.65 -0.88 10.72
N VAL A 198 11.54 -1.94 9.93
CA VAL A 198 12.65 -2.82 9.57
C VAL A 198 12.80 -2.76 8.05
N SER A 199 13.91 -2.22 7.57
CA SER A 199 14.24 -2.20 6.15
C SER A 199 15.53 -2.97 5.90
N LYS A 200 15.53 -3.83 4.88
CA LYS A 200 16.70 -4.56 4.40
C LYS A 200 16.88 -4.28 2.92
N SER A 201 18.00 -3.65 2.58
CA SER A 201 18.26 -3.15 1.23
C SER A 201 19.48 -3.86 0.63
N ILE A 202 19.36 -4.27 -0.63
CA ILE A 202 20.40 -4.99 -1.36
C ILE A 202 20.64 -4.25 -2.68
N SER A 203 21.79 -3.62 -2.82
CA SER A 203 22.27 -3.06 -4.09
C SER A 203 23.30 -4.00 -4.70
N LYS A 204 23.18 -4.25 -6.01
CA LYS A 204 24.07 -5.10 -6.79
C LYS A 204 24.27 -4.50 -8.19
N ASP A 205 25.43 -4.77 -8.81
CA ASP A 205 25.70 -4.45 -10.22
C ASP A 205 25.45 -2.97 -10.59
N GLY A 206 25.72 -2.05 -9.65
CA GLY A 206 25.54 -0.60 -9.85
C GLY A 206 24.13 -0.06 -9.62
N GLY A 207 23.19 -0.88 -9.11
CA GLY A 207 21.84 -0.42 -8.76
C GLY A 207 21.82 0.63 -7.65
N ASP A 208 20.96 1.64 -7.81
CA ASP A 208 20.80 2.72 -6.83
C ASP A 208 19.65 2.39 -5.87
N LEU A 209 19.89 2.51 -4.58
CA LEU A 209 18.90 2.20 -3.54
C LEU A 209 19.01 3.21 -2.40
N ALA A 210 17.96 4.01 -2.25
CA ALA A 210 17.76 4.90 -1.12
C ALA A 210 16.69 4.33 -0.18
N THR A 211 16.93 4.43 1.13
CA THR A 211 15.95 4.06 2.15
C THR A 211 15.68 5.23 3.09
N ALA A 212 14.43 5.67 3.18
CA ALA A 212 14.02 6.73 4.10
C ALA A 212 13.03 6.23 5.16
N ALA A 213 13.31 6.53 6.43
CA ALA A 213 12.39 6.28 7.53
C ALA A 213 12.07 7.61 8.22
N SER A 214 10.79 7.93 8.36
CA SER A 214 10.35 9.17 9.03
C SER A 214 9.38 8.85 10.18
N PRO A 215 9.87 8.89 11.43
CA PRO A 215 9.01 8.94 12.61
C PRO A 215 8.55 10.38 12.83
N GLY A 216 7.34 10.72 12.38
CA GLY A 216 6.71 11.99 12.66
C GLY A 216 6.04 11.99 14.03
N ARG A 217 6.40 12.95 14.88
CA ARG A 217 5.62 13.36 16.06
C ARG A 217 5.09 14.76 15.81
N ARG A 218 3.83 15.01 16.18
CA ARG A 218 3.32 16.39 16.25
C ARG A 218 3.95 17.14 17.42
#